data_AF-A0A1Q7GJW8-F1
#
_entry.id   AF-A0A1Q7GJW8-F1
#
_cell.length_a   1.000
_cell.length_b   1.000
_cell.length_c   1.000
_cell.angle_alpha   90.00
_cell.angle_beta   90.00
_cell.angle_gamma   90.00
#
_symmetry.space_group_name_H-M   'P 1'
#
loop_
_entity.id
_entity.type
_entity.pdbx_description
1 polymer ?
#
loop_
_entity_poly.entity_id
_entity_poly.type
_entity_poly.pdbx_seq_one_letter_code
_entity_poly.pdbx_strand_id
1 'polypeptide(L)'
;MALRNQTFLASVVLCGVALSGCSGGGPVQPPGGGAPAKLAFIVQPSNSVAGAASTPAVQVAVQDAQGNTVTTATTSITVAIGTNPASGILSGTTTVAAVNGVATFSAWSLNTVGTGYTLTAAATGLTGATSSAFNVVAPVSAVVARVSAGFVHTCGVTSSGAAYCWGNNTVGELGDGTYGTDRLTPVAVSGGLTFAAVSAGFYFTCGVTPSGAAYCWGNNAQGELGNGTTTSSTTPVAVSGGLTFAAVSAGFYFTCGVTPSGAAYCWGDNAQGELGNGTTTNSTTPVAVSGGLTFVAVSAGDAHTCGVTPSGAAYCWGGNGYGELGNGTTTTSLRPVAVSGGLTFGP
;
A
#
# COMPACT_ATOMS: atom_id res chain seq x y z
N MET A 1 -20.28 -24.18 43.35
CA MET A 1 -21.59 -24.76 43.71
C MET A 1 -22.21 -25.28 42.42
N ALA A 2 -22.47 -26.59 42.35
CA ALA A 2 -22.99 -27.40 41.23
C ALA A 2 -22.09 -27.62 39.98
N LEU A 3 -21.34 -28.73 40.00
CA LEU A 3 -20.85 -29.49 38.83
C LEU A 3 -21.75 -30.72 38.60
N ARG A 4 -22.06 -31.06 37.34
CA ARG A 4 -22.40 -32.40 36.82
C ARG A 4 -21.92 -32.41 35.35
N ASN A 5 -20.85 -33.08 34.93
CA ASN A 5 -20.51 -34.52 34.90
C ASN A 5 -21.36 -35.33 33.89
N GLN A 6 -20.84 -35.52 32.67
CA GLN A 6 -21.17 -36.67 31.82
C GLN A 6 -19.93 -37.14 31.03
N THR A 7 -19.49 -38.34 31.39
CA THR A 7 -18.51 -39.21 30.76
C THR A 7 -19.08 -39.89 29.52
N PHE A 8 -18.32 -39.95 28.43
CA PHE A 8 -18.56 -40.84 27.28
C PHE A 8 -17.58 -42.02 27.32
N LEU A 9 -18.13 -43.24 27.32
CA LEU A 9 -17.42 -44.52 27.30
C LEU A 9 -17.17 -44.99 25.85
N ALA A 10 -16.02 -45.64 25.67
CA ALA A 10 -15.56 -46.28 24.45
C ALA A 10 -16.33 -47.56 24.10
N SER A 11 -16.34 -47.93 22.81
CA SER A 11 -16.63 -49.29 22.36
C SER A 11 -15.71 -49.65 21.20
N VAL A 12 -15.04 -50.79 21.37
CA VAL A 12 -14.08 -51.47 20.48
C VAL A 12 -14.85 -52.38 19.53
N VAL A 13 -14.45 -52.43 18.26
CA VAL A 13 -14.77 -53.55 17.35
C VAL A 13 -13.49 -53.96 16.62
N LEU A 14 -13.00 -55.16 16.94
CA LEU A 14 -12.03 -55.92 16.14
C LEU A 14 -12.78 -56.68 15.04
N CYS A 15 -12.25 -56.69 13.83
CA CYS A 15 -12.54 -57.74 12.85
C CYS A 15 -11.24 -58.15 12.16
N GLY A 16 -10.83 -59.39 12.39
CA GLY A 16 -9.70 -60.02 11.73
C GLY A 16 -10.14 -60.80 10.50
N VAL A 17 -9.31 -60.82 9.47
CA VAL A 17 -9.34 -61.84 8.42
C VAL A 17 -7.89 -62.18 8.07
N ALA A 18 -7.55 -63.46 8.22
CA ALA A 18 -6.34 -64.08 7.69
C ALA A 18 -6.66 -64.78 6.37
N LEU A 19 -5.69 -64.89 5.45
CA LEU A 19 -5.51 -65.99 4.47
C LEU A 19 -4.14 -65.83 3.78
N SER A 20 -3.23 -66.77 4.05
CA SER A 20 -2.66 -67.75 3.10
C SER A 20 -1.52 -67.25 2.21
N GLY A 21 -0.34 -67.87 2.36
CA GLY A 21 0.91 -67.45 1.72
C GLY A 21 1.15 -67.96 0.31
N CYS A 22 2.18 -67.38 -0.31
CA CYS A 22 2.99 -67.96 -1.37
C CYS A 22 4.47 -67.77 -1.04
N SER A 23 5.25 -68.82 -1.22
CA SER A 23 6.69 -68.91 -1.03
C SER A 23 7.45 -68.54 -2.32
N GLY A 24 8.66 -68.02 -2.15
CA GLY A 24 9.74 -68.15 -3.15
C GLY A 24 9.93 -67.00 -4.15
N GLY A 25 10.75 -66.02 -3.77
CA GLY A 25 11.45 -65.09 -4.66
C GLY A 25 12.58 -64.46 -3.87
N GLY A 26 13.80 -64.42 -4.43
CA GLY A 26 15.02 -63.94 -3.76
C GLY A 26 14.93 -62.48 -3.25
N PRO A 27 16.00 -61.93 -2.67
CA PRO A 27 15.96 -60.58 -2.10
C PRO A 27 15.47 -59.58 -3.15
N VAL A 28 14.28 -59.02 -2.90
CA VAL A 28 13.71 -57.94 -3.70
C VAL A 28 14.61 -56.73 -3.48
N GLN A 29 15.35 -56.34 -4.53
CA GLN A 29 16.11 -55.10 -4.56
C GLN A 29 15.17 -53.94 -4.22
N PRO A 30 15.54 -53.00 -3.31
CA PRO A 30 14.68 -51.84 -3.05
C PRO A 30 14.53 -51.02 -4.33
N PRO A 31 13.46 -50.20 -4.49
CA PRO A 31 13.34 -49.25 -5.59
C PRO A 31 14.36 -48.12 -5.39
N GLY A 32 15.64 -48.44 -5.59
CA GLY A 32 16.72 -47.48 -5.69
C GLY A 32 16.64 -46.88 -7.09
N GLY A 33 16.31 -45.59 -7.15
CA GLY A 33 16.37 -44.80 -8.39
C GLY A 33 17.69 -45.00 -9.11
N GLY A 34 17.68 -44.83 -10.44
CA GLY A 34 18.85 -45.06 -11.27
C GLY A 34 20.07 -44.23 -10.82
N ALA A 35 21.25 -44.56 -11.36
CA ALA A 35 22.45 -43.80 -11.05
C ALA A 35 22.25 -42.29 -11.36
N PRO A 36 22.76 -41.38 -10.50
CA PRO A 36 22.73 -39.94 -10.78
C PRO A 36 23.26 -39.61 -12.17
N ALA A 37 22.49 -38.85 -12.96
CA ALA A 37 22.84 -38.53 -14.34
C ALA A 37 22.75 -37.04 -14.67
N LYS A 38 21.78 -36.32 -14.09
CA LYS A 38 21.51 -34.91 -14.42
C LYS A 38 20.99 -34.12 -13.23
N LEU A 39 21.03 -32.80 -13.35
CA LEU A 39 20.39 -31.86 -12.44
C LEU A 39 19.06 -31.37 -13.04
N ALA A 40 18.14 -30.94 -12.19
CA ALA A 40 16.91 -30.27 -12.62
C ALA A 40 16.42 -29.27 -11.57
N PHE A 41 16.02 -28.08 -12.01
CA PHE A 41 15.33 -27.12 -11.14
C PHE A 41 13.90 -27.61 -10.89
N ILE A 42 13.57 -27.95 -9.65
CA ILE A 42 12.23 -28.39 -9.23
C ILE A 42 11.42 -27.26 -8.58
N VAL A 43 12.11 -26.24 -8.04
CA VAL A 43 11.52 -24.94 -7.71
C VAL A 43 12.33 -23.87 -8.44
N GLN A 44 11.67 -23.19 -9.38
CA GLN A 44 12.28 -22.17 -10.24
C GLN A 44 12.54 -20.87 -9.47
N PRO A 45 13.56 -20.08 -9.86
CA PRO A 45 13.66 -18.70 -9.40
C PRO A 45 12.45 -17.89 -9.90
N SER A 46 11.96 -16.98 -9.05
CA SER A 46 10.90 -16.02 -9.34
C SER A 46 11.49 -14.63 -9.56
N ASN A 47 10.65 -13.71 -10.04
CA ASN A 47 11.04 -12.30 -10.09
C ASN A 47 11.39 -11.79 -8.68
N SER A 48 12.49 -11.04 -8.57
CA SER A 48 13.05 -10.60 -7.28
C SER A 48 13.43 -9.12 -7.32
N VAL A 49 13.64 -8.55 -6.14
CA VAL A 49 14.12 -7.17 -5.99
C VAL A 49 15.65 -7.16 -5.92
N ALA A 50 16.29 -6.21 -6.60
CA ALA A 50 17.74 -6.07 -6.58
C ALA A 50 18.28 -5.96 -5.14
N GLY A 51 19.19 -6.86 -4.78
CA GLY A 51 19.82 -6.97 -3.45
C GLY A 51 18.97 -7.70 -2.40
N ALA A 52 17.70 -7.99 -2.66
CA ALA A 52 16.85 -8.76 -1.74
C ALA A 52 17.16 -10.26 -1.83
N ALA A 53 17.01 -10.97 -0.71
CA ALA A 53 17.11 -12.42 -0.69
C ALA A 53 15.99 -13.07 -1.51
N SER A 54 16.31 -14.13 -2.24
CA SER A 54 15.40 -14.90 -3.07
C SER A 54 14.25 -15.52 -2.28
N THR A 55 13.01 -15.33 -2.73
CA THR A 55 11.83 -16.04 -2.21
C THR A 55 10.87 -16.43 -3.36
N PRO A 56 10.39 -17.69 -3.43
CA PRO A 56 10.72 -18.83 -2.56
C PRO A 56 12.15 -19.35 -2.78
N ALA A 57 12.59 -20.27 -1.90
CA ALA A 57 13.90 -20.90 -2.03
C ALA A 57 13.97 -21.73 -3.32
N VAL A 58 15.05 -21.58 -4.08
CA VAL A 58 15.29 -22.36 -5.30
C VAL A 58 15.71 -23.77 -4.91
N GLN A 59 15.21 -24.78 -5.62
CA GLN A 59 15.54 -26.18 -5.36
C GLN A 59 16.02 -26.88 -6.62
N VAL A 60 17.15 -27.58 -6.50
CA VAL A 60 17.75 -28.37 -7.57
C VAL A 60 17.82 -29.84 -7.13
N ALA A 61 17.19 -30.72 -7.91
CA ALA A 61 17.22 -32.16 -7.69
C ALA A 61 18.34 -32.82 -8.49
N VAL A 62 18.98 -33.83 -7.90
CA VAL A 62 19.79 -34.82 -8.60
C VAL A 62 18.85 -35.89 -9.15
N GLN A 63 18.84 -36.09 -10.46
CA GLN A 63 17.96 -37.05 -11.13
C GLN A 63 18.75 -38.14 -11.86
N ASP A 64 18.14 -39.31 -11.97
CA ASP A 64 18.58 -40.37 -12.87
C ASP A 64 18.29 -40.01 -14.35
N ALA A 65 18.67 -40.89 -15.27
CA ALA A 65 18.45 -40.69 -16.70
C ALA A 65 16.96 -40.59 -17.07
N GLN A 66 16.09 -41.20 -16.27
CA GLN A 66 14.64 -41.23 -16.45
C GLN A 66 13.94 -39.99 -15.83
N GLY A 67 14.66 -39.16 -15.08
CA GLY A 67 14.14 -37.95 -14.45
C GLY A 67 13.62 -38.14 -13.02
N ASN A 68 13.86 -39.29 -12.40
CA ASN A 68 13.48 -39.53 -11.01
C ASN A 68 14.55 -38.97 -10.06
N THR A 69 14.13 -38.36 -8.96
CA THR A 69 15.07 -37.86 -7.94
C THR A 69 15.80 -39.02 -7.26
N VAL A 70 17.14 -38.96 -7.25
CA VAL A 70 17.98 -39.93 -6.56
C VAL A 70 18.11 -39.52 -5.10
N THR A 71 17.24 -40.06 -4.25
CA THR A 71 17.11 -39.63 -2.85
C THR A 71 18.34 -39.92 -1.99
N THR A 72 19.23 -40.83 -2.42
CA THR A 72 20.50 -41.12 -1.73
C THR A 72 21.63 -40.16 -2.10
N ALA A 73 21.43 -39.26 -3.08
CA ALA A 73 22.47 -38.35 -3.54
C ALA A 73 22.75 -37.24 -2.52
N THR A 74 24.03 -37.06 -2.21
CA THR A 74 24.57 -36.02 -1.31
C THR A 74 25.48 -35.01 -2.04
N THR A 75 25.42 -35.01 -3.37
CA THR A 75 26.29 -34.23 -4.25
C THR A 75 26.21 -32.73 -3.92
N SER A 76 27.36 -32.06 -3.88
CA SER A 76 27.41 -30.60 -3.78
C SER A 76 27.07 -29.97 -5.13
N ILE A 77 26.01 -29.19 -5.16
CA ILE A 77 25.52 -28.48 -6.35
C ILE A 77 25.88 -27.01 -6.21
N THR A 78 26.48 -26.44 -7.26
CA THR A 78 26.77 -25.02 -7.35
C THR A 78 25.85 -24.35 -8.35
N VAL A 79 25.25 -23.23 -7.95
CA VAL A 79 24.43 -22.37 -8.79
C VAL A 79 25.24 -21.12 -9.17
N ALA A 80 25.17 -20.74 -10.44
CA ALA A 80 25.77 -19.53 -10.99
C ALA A 80 24.77 -18.80 -11.90
N ILE A 81 25.09 -17.57 -12.29
CA ILE A 81 24.30 -16.85 -13.30
C ILE A 81 24.55 -17.49 -14.67
N GLY A 82 23.47 -17.81 -15.38
CA GLY A 82 23.51 -18.18 -16.80
C GLY A 82 23.49 -16.94 -17.68
N THR A 83 22.30 -16.52 -18.10
CA THR A 83 22.09 -15.26 -18.83
C THR A 83 22.22 -14.10 -17.85
N ASN A 84 23.15 -13.18 -18.14
CA ASN A 84 23.42 -12.00 -17.31
C ASN A 84 23.21 -10.71 -18.12
N PRO A 85 21.95 -10.27 -18.33
CA PRO A 85 21.62 -9.16 -19.24
C PRO A 85 22.13 -7.79 -18.75
N ALA A 86 22.39 -7.64 -17.45
CA ALA A 86 22.75 -6.36 -16.85
C ALA A 86 24.00 -6.44 -15.96
N SER A 87 24.88 -7.43 -16.20
CA SER A 87 26.13 -7.62 -15.43
C SER A 87 25.93 -7.68 -13.91
N GLY A 88 24.83 -8.29 -13.47
CA GLY A 88 24.53 -8.51 -12.05
C GLY A 88 25.50 -9.47 -11.38
N ILE A 89 25.61 -9.34 -10.06
CA ILE A 89 26.44 -10.15 -9.17
C ILE A 89 25.53 -11.02 -8.31
N LEU A 90 25.73 -12.34 -8.38
CA LEU A 90 25.04 -13.31 -7.52
C LEU A 90 25.77 -13.37 -6.17
N SER A 91 25.05 -13.07 -5.10
CA SER A 91 25.58 -13.06 -3.72
C SER A 91 24.86 -14.11 -2.86
N GLY A 92 25.48 -14.48 -1.74
CA GLY A 92 24.92 -15.45 -0.78
C GLY A 92 25.47 -16.87 -0.96
N THR A 93 24.72 -17.86 -0.47
CA THR A 93 25.14 -19.27 -0.55
C THR A 93 24.82 -19.85 -1.92
N THR A 94 25.86 -20.03 -2.75
CA THR A 94 25.74 -20.55 -4.12
C THR A 94 26.08 -22.03 -4.25
N THR A 95 26.62 -22.67 -3.21
CA THR A 95 26.94 -24.11 -3.21
C THR A 95 26.27 -24.80 -2.02
N VAL A 96 25.48 -25.83 -2.28
CA VAL A 96 24.72 -26.58 -1.26
C VAL A 96 24.79 -28.08 -1.56
N ALA A 97 25.03 -28.89 -0.54
CA ALA A 97 24.95 -30.34 -0.65
C ALA A 97 23.50 -30.81 -0.69
N ALA A 98 23.19 -31.76 -1.57
CA ALA A 98 21.87 -32.35 -1.65
C ALA A 98 21.52 -33.13 -0.37
N VAL A 99 20.30 -32.96 0.12
CA VAL A 99 19.70 -33.75 1.20
C VAL A 99 18.46 -34.42 0.62
N ASN A 100 18.36 -35.75 0.76
CA ASN A 100 17.35 -36.55 0.07
C ASN A 100 17.32 -36.30 -1.46
N GLY A 101 18.49 -36.09 -2.06
CA GLY A 101 18.63 -35.81 -3.50
C GLY A 101 18.30 -34.39 -3.94
N VAL A 102 18.00 -33.46 -3.01
CA VAL A 102 17.64 -32.06 -3.33
C VAL A 102 18.53 -31.07 -2.60
N ALA A 103 19.14 -30.14 -3.33
CA ALA A 103 19.80 -28.96 -2.77
C ALA A 103 18.83 -27.78 -2.75
N THR A 104 18.73 -27.09 -1.59
CA THR A 104 17.85 -25.93 -1.40
C THR A 104 18.67 -24.67 -1.16
N PHE A 105 18.46 -23.64 -1.99
CA PHE A 105 19.15 -22.36 -1.97
C PHE A 105 18.19 -21.28 -1.46
N SER A 106 18.32 -20.92 -0.17
CA SER A 106 17.38 -20.03 0.53
C SER A 106 17.84 -18.57 0.68
N ALA A 107 19.09 -18.25 0.37
CA ALA A 107 19.71 -16.98 0.74
C ALA A 107 20.58 -16.37 -0.38
N TRP A 108 20.18 -16.54 -1.65
CA TRP A 108 20.89 -15.90 -2.77
C TRP A 108 20.22 -14.58 -3.17
N SER A 109 20.97 -13.66 -3.76
CA SER A 109 20.43 -12.39 -4.31
C SER A 109 21.21 -11.93 -5.54
N LEU A 110 20.55 -11.14 -6.40
CA LEU A 110 21.17 -10.43 -7.52
C LEU A 110 21.08 -8.93 -7.29
N ASN A 111 22.16 -8.19 -7.51
CA ASN A 111 22.25 -6.78 -7.14
C ASN A 111 21.82 -5.78 -8.22
N THR A 112 21.59 -6.22 -9.46
CA THR A 112 21.39 -5.31 -10.60
C THR A 112 20.09 -5.60 -11.34
N VAL A 113 19.33 -4.54 -11.62
CA VAL A 113 18.06 -4.59 -12.34
C VAL A 113 18.27 -5.10 -13.76
N GLY A 114 17.43 -6.03 -14.20
CA GLY A 114 17.49 -6.57 -15.55
C GLY A 114 16.41 -7.62 -15.79
N THR A 115 16.08 -7.82 -17.06
CA THR A 115 15.05 -8.75 -17.51
C THR A 115 15.66 -9.94 -18.20
N GLY A 116 15.22 -11.16 -17.84
CA GLY A 116 15.67 -12.38 -18.51
C GLY A 116 16.94 -13.00 -17.92
N TYR A 117 17.19 -12.81 -16.62
CA TYR A 117 18.21 -13.58 -15.91
C TYR A 117 17.86 -15.06 -15.92
N THR A 118 18.88 -15.93 -15.98
CA THR A 118 18.74 -17.36 -15.70
C THR A 118 19.81 -17.80 -14.70
N LEU A 119 19.56 -18.91 -14.01
CA LEU A 119 20.52 -19.58 -13.16
C LEU A 119 20.95 -20.90 -13.82
N THR A 120 22.22 -21.26 -13.69
CA THR A 120 22.75 -22.56 -14.08
C THR A 120 23.13 -23.36 -12.84
N ALA A 121 22.75 -24.63 -12.78
CA ALA A 121 23.17 -25.56 -11.74
C ALA A 121 24.19 -26.56 -12.31
N ALA A 122 25.29 -26.75 -11.59
CA ALA A 122 26.38 -27.65 -11.97
C ALA A 122 26.87 -28.49 -10.79
N ALA A 123 27.28 -29.72 -11.08
CA ALA A 123 27.94 -30.63 -10.15
C ALA A 123 28.84 -31.59 -10.95
N THR A 124 29.97 -31.99 -10.37
CA THR A 124 30.94 -32.87 -11.05
C THR A 124 30.29 -34.19 -11.46
N GLY A 125 30.43 -34.56 -12.74
CA GLY A 125 29.92 -35.83 -13.27
C GLY A 125 28.42 -35.85 -13.60
N LEU A 126 27.70 -34.74 -13.44
CA LEU A 126 26.28 -34.64 -13.79
C LEU A 126 26.05 -33.65 -14.93
N THR A 127 25.07 -33.95 -15.78
CA THR A 127 24.60 -32.97 -16.77
C THR A 127 23.95 -31.79 -16.05
N GLY A 128 24.43 -30.57 -16.29
CA GLY A 128 23.91 -29.36 -15.67
C GLY A 128 22.48 -29.00 -16.13
N ALA A 129 21.88 -28.03 -15.43
CA ALA A 129 20.54 -27.51 -15.76
C ALA A 129 20.55 -25.99 -15.84
N THR A 130 19.64 -25.43 -16.64
CA THR A 130 19.36 -23.99 -16.68
C THR A 130 17.93 -23.74 -16.22
N SER A 131 17.73 -22.71 -15.40
CA SER A 131 16.41 -22.32 -14.92
C SER A 131 15.57 -21.64 -16.01
N SER A 132 14.28 -21.48 -15.75
CA SER A 132 13.46 -20.51 -16.47
C SER A 132 14.01 -19.08 -16.26
N ALA A 133 13.70 -18.20 -17.21
CA ALA A 133 14.07 -16.79 -17.13
C ALA A 133 13.25 -16.06 -16.06
N PHE A 134 13.88 -15.14 -15.33
CA PHE A 134 13.24 -14.29 -14.33
C PHE A 134 13.81 -12.86 -14.37
N ASN A 135 13.11 -11.92 -13.73
CA ASN A 135 13.48 -10.52 -13.71
C ASN A 135 13.98 -10.10 -12.34
N VAL A 136 15.00 -9.23 -12.32
CA VAL A 136 15.41 -8.49 -11.13
C VAL A 136 14.90 -7.06 -11.30
N VAL A 137 14.02 -6.61 -10.42
CA VAL A 137 13.44 -5.27 -10.46
C VAL A 137 14.10 -4.35 -9.45
N ALA A 138 14.01 -3.04 -9.68
CA ALA A 138 14.51 -2.07 -8.70
C ALA A 138 13.76 -2.25 -7.38
N PRO A 139 14.42 -2.06 -6.21
CA PRO A 139 13.68 -1.86 -4.97
C PRO A 139 12.77 -0.67 -5.16
N VAL A 140 11.50 -0.83 -4.79
CA VAL A 140 10.59 0.30 -4.63
C VAL A 140 11.12 1.14 -3.46
N SER A 141 12.05 2.04 -3.76
CA SER A 141 12.37 3.15 -2.87
C SER A 141 11.18 4.10 -2.94
N ALA A 142 10.22 3.88 -2.04
CA ALA A 142 9.09 4.79 -1.84
C ALA A 142 9.62 6.07 -1.18
N VAL A 143 10.29 6.92 -1.96
CA VAL A 143 10.67 8.26 -1.49
C VAL A 143 9.36 9.00 -1.27
N VAL A 144 9.01 9.23 0.00
CA VAL A 144 7.85 10.02 0.37
C VAL A 144 8.14 11.45 -0.08
N ALA A 145 7.37 11.92 -1.08
CA ALA A 145 7.54 13.22 -1.68
C ALA A 145 6.84 14.31 -0.86
N ARG A 146 5.72 13.98 -0.20
CA ARG A 146 4.93 14.88 0.63
C ARG A 146 4.32 14.12 1.81
N VAL A 147 4.19 14.80 2.94
CA VAL A 147 3.53 14.29 4.15
C VAL A 147 2.50 15.33 4.58
N SER A 148 1.34 14.86 5.04
CA SER A 148 0.31 15.65 5.69
C SER A 148 -0.02 14.99 7.02
N ALA A 149 0.17 15.73 8.12
CA ALA A 149 -0.32 15.33 9.43
C ALA A 149 -1.74 15.87 9.60
N GLY A 150 -2.66 14.99 9.99
CA GLY A 150 -3.98 15.37 10.50
C GLY A 150 -3.93 15.52 12.00
N PHE A 151 -5.08 15.40 12.66
CA PHE A 151 -5.13 15.51 14.12
C PHE A 151 -4.54 14.29 14.84
N VAL A 152 -4.92 13.08 14.40
CA VAL A 152 -4.53 11.80 15.03
C VAL A 152 -3.98 10.76 14.05
N HIS A 153 -3.94 11.09 12.77
CA HIS A 153 -3.35 10.25 11.71
C HIS A 153 -2.42 11.08 10.83
N THR A 154 -1.58 10.39 10.07
CA THR A 154 -0.66 11.01 9.11
C THR A 154 -0.77 10.25 7.81
N CYS A 155 -0.72 10.97 6.70
CA CYS A 155 -0.66 10.40 5.37
C CYS A 155 0.54 10.96 4.61
N GLY A 156 1.11 10.17 3.72
CA GLY A 156 2.18 10.57 2.84
C GLY A 156 1.96 10.02 1.44
N VAL A 157 2.44 10.76 0.45
CA VAL A 157 2.44 10.31 -0.94
C VAL A 157 3.87 10.18 -1.43
N THR A 158 4.15 9.07 -2.09
CA THR A 158 5.45 8.78 -2.70
C THR A 158 5.64 9.54 -4.00
N SER A 159 6.88 9.62 -4.50
CA SER A 159 7.18 10.23 -5.80
C SER A 159 6.49 9.52 -6.99
N SER A 160 6.06 8.27 -6.83
CA SER A 160 5.25 7.54 -7.82
C SER A 160 3.74 7.74 -7.64
N GLY A 161 3.32 8.51 -6.65
CA GLY A 161 1.92 8.81 -6.38
C GLY A 161 1.19 7.80 -5.49
N ALA A 162 1.84 6.73 -5.03
CA ALA A 162 1.23 5.81 -4.07
C ALA A 162 1.09 6.50 -2.70
N ALA A 163 -0.12 6.46 -2.12
CA ALA A 163 -0.42 7.03 -0.81
C ALA A 163 -0.37 5.97 0.29
N TYR A 164 0.16 6.38 1.44
CA TYR A 164 0.22 5.57 2.66
C TYR A 164 -0.27 6.41 3.83
N CYS A 165 -1.01 5.80 4.75
CA CYS A 165 -1.46 6.45 5.98
C CYS A 165 -1.12 5.61 7.22
N TRP A 166 -0.97 6.23 8.37
CA TRP A 166 -0.73 5.60 9.66
C TRP A 166 -1.28 6.45 10.81
N GLY A 167 -1.36 5.87 12.01
CA GLY A 167 -1.97 6.48 13.19
C GLY A 167 -3.36 5.92 13.47
N ASN A 168 -4.26 6.78 13.93
CA ASN A 168 -5.63 6.42 14.28
C ASN A 168 -6.40 5.90 13.05
N ASN A 169 -7.28 4.93 13.27
CA ASN A 169 -8.18 4.42 12.24
C ASN A 169 -9.58 4.18 12.77
N THR A 170 -10.07 5.03 13.66
CA THR A 170 -11.34 4.79 14.35
C THR A 170 -12.53 4.80 13.40
N VAL A 171 -12.45 5.58 12.32
CA VAL A 171 -13.55 5.79 11.36
C VAL A 171 -13.11 5.61 9.91
N GLY A 172 -11.95 5.00 9.67
CA GLY A 172 -11.46 4.66 8.33
C GLY A 172 -10.61 5.75 7.67
N GLU A 173 -10.11 6.72 8.42
CA GLU A 173 -9.31 7.85 7.97
C GLU A 173 -7.98 7.46 7.30
N LEU A 174 -7.56 6.20 7.44
CA LEU A 174 -6.40 5.63 6.74
C LEU A 174 -6.71 5.15 5.32
N GLY A 175 -7.98 4.92 4.96
CA GLY A 175 -8.39 4.63 3.59
C GLY A 175 -7.98 3.24 3.07
N ASP A 176 -7.59 2.33 3.97
CA ASP A 176 -7.06 1.01 3.62
C ASP A 176 -8.12 -0.11 3.61
N GLY A 177 -9.39 0.27 3.68
CA GLY A 177 -10.53 -0.64 3.73
C GLY A 177 -10.91 -1.12 5.13
N THR A 178 -10.20 -0.71 6.18
CA THR A 178 -10.46 -1.14 7.56
C THR A 178 -10.85 0.04 8.47
N TYR A 179 -11.42 -0.27 9.64
CA TYR A 179 -11.71 0.70 10.71
C TYR A 179 -11.56 0.02 12.09
N GLY A 180 -11.45 0.82 13.16
CA GLY A 180 -11.35 0.36 14.55
C GLY A 180 -10.00 -0.26 14.94
N THR A 181 -9.01 -0.28 14.04
CA THR A 181 -7.66 -0.77 14.31
C THR A 181 -6.61 0.20 13.79
N ASP A 182 -5.94 0.87 14.71
CA ASP A 182 -4.86 1.81 14.43
C ASP A 182 -3.66 1.14 13.74
N ARG A 183 -2.91 1.93 12.98
CA ARG A 183 -1.72 1.45 12.27
C ARG A 183 -0.48 2.17 12.79
N LEU A 184 0.37 1.41 13.46
CA LEU A 184 1.63 1.92 14.02
C LEU A 184 2.73 2.10 12.97
N THR A 185 2.47 1.66 11.73
CA THR A 185 3.36 1.78 10.57
C THR A 185 2.55 2.17 9.34
N PRO A 186 3.14 2.87 8.35
CA PRO A 186 2.47 3.19 7.09
C PRO A 186 1.80 1.99 6.44
N VAL A 187 0.50 2.10 6.16
CA VAL A 187 -0.26 1.16 5.32
C VAL A 187 -0.67 1.84 4.02
N ALA A 188 -0.68 1.09 2.92
CA ALA A 188 -1.14 1.59 1.63
C ALA A 188 -2.63 1.93 1.67
N VAL A 189 -2.98 3.09 1.10
CA VAL A 189 -4.37 3.46 0.81
C VAL A 189 -4.91 2.52 -0.27
N SER A 190 -6.13 2.03 -0.08
CA SER A 190 -6.78 1.06 -0.97
C SER A 190 -7.21 1.69 -2.31
N GLY A 191 -7.57 0.84 -3.28
CA GLY A 191 -8.15 1.27 -4.56
C GLY A 191 -7.16 1.56 -5.68
N GLY A 192 -5.84 1.46 -5.43
CA GLY A 192 -4.81 1.58 -6.47
C GLY A 192 -4.73 2.96 -7.12
N LEU A 193 -5.25 4.00 -6.46
CA LEU A 193 -5.21 5.37 -6.93
C LEU A 193 -3.80 5.95 -6.83
N THR A 194 -3.47 6.87 -7.73
CA THR A 194 -2.26 7.69 -7.65
C THR A 194 -2.63 9.11 -7.32
N PHE A 195 -1.95 9.68 -6.33
CA PHE A 195 -2.18 11.02 -5.83
C PHE A 195 -0.98 11.92 -6.17
N ALA A 196 -1.26 13.17 -6.53
CA ALA A 196 -0.25 14.22 -6.58
C ALA A 196 -0.01 14.83 -5.19
N ALA A 197 -1.07 14.91 -4.38
CA ALA A 197 -1.02 15.35 -2.99
C ALA A 197 -2.14 14.72 -2.17
N VAL A 198 -1.90 14.65 -0.85
CA VAL A 198 -2.89 14.25 0.17
C VAL A 198 -2.93 15.33 1.25
N SER A 199 -4.10 15.51 1.85
CA SER A 199 -4.37 16.43 2.96
C SER A 199 -5.19 15.69 4.01
N ALA A 200 -4.60 15.53 5.19
CA ALA A 200 -5.21 14.88 6.34
C ALA A 200 -5.86 15.93 7.24
N GLY A 201 -7.16 15.77 7.53
CA GLY A 201 -7.94 16.62 8.42
C GLY A 201 -8.04 16.05 9.84
N PHE A 202 -9.16 16.26 10.51
CA PHE A 202 -9.37 15.77 11.88
C PHE A 202 -9.51 14.23 11.95
N TYR A 203 -10.55 13.69 11.32
CA TYR A 203 -10.82 12.24 11.25
C TYR A 203 -11.12 11.77 9.82
N PHE A 204 -10.59 12.47 8.83
CA PHE A 204 -10.75 12.14 7.42
C PHE A 204 -9.54 12.62 6.63
N THR A 205 -9.42 12.15 5.40
CA THR A 205 -8.34 12.51 4.48
C THR A 205 -8.93 12.76 3.11
N CYS A 206 -8.38 13.75 2.41
CA CYS A 206 -8.63 13.96 1.00
C CYS A 206 -7.32 13.92 0.21
N GLY A 207 -7.40 13.57 -1.07
CA GLY A 207 -6.28 13.60 -1.98
C GLY A 207 -6.72 14.02 -3.37
N VAL A 208 -5.78 14.57 -4.12
CA VAL A 208 -5.99 14.96 -5.52
C VAL A 208 -5.08 14.14 -6.42
N THR A 209 -5.63 13.59 -7.50
CA THR A 209 -4.84 12.85 -8.49
C THR A 209 -4.03 13.81 -9.38
N PRO A 210 -3.04 13.33 -10.14
CA PRO A 210 -2.35 14.15 -11.13
C PRO A 210 -3.27 14.76 -12.21
N SER A 211 -4.43 14.16 -12.46
CA SER A 211 -5.45 14.69 -13.38
C SER A 211 -6.40 15.69 -12.73
N GLY A 212 -6.23 15.98 -11.43
CA GLY A 212 -7.05 16.92 -10.67
C GLY A 212 -8.34 16.34 -10.08
N ALA A 213 -8.60 15.04 -10.21
CA ALA A 213 -9.76 14.43 -9.56
C ALA A 213 -9.52 14.34 -8.04
N ALA A 214 -10.50 14.77 -7.25
CA ALA A 214 -10.42 14.69 -5.79
C ALA A 214 -11.13 13.43 -5.26
N TYR A 215 -10.52 12.81 -4.26
CA TYR A 215 -11.08 11.69 -3.51
C TYR A 215 -10.92 11.95 -2.02
N CYS A 216 -11.91 11.55 -1.22
CA CYS A 216 -11.85 11.67 0.24
C CYS A 216 -12.24 10.34 0.91
N TRP A 217 -11.81 10.11 2.15
CA TRP A 217 -12.17 8.95 2.95
C TRP A 217 -12.07 9.27 4.46
N GLY A 218 -12.65 8.42 5.30
CA GLY A 218 -12.77 8.59 6.74
C GLY A 218 -14.17 9.09 7.15
N ASN A 219 -14.21 9.94 8.18
CA ASN A 219 -15.43 10.55 8.69
C ASN A 219 -16.18 11.35 7.60
N ASN A 220 -17.51 11.30 7.64
CA ASN A 220 -18.37 12.06 6.73
C ASN A 220 -19.64 12.60 7.42
N ALA A 221 -19.63 12.80 8.74
CA ALA A 221 -20.85 13.13 9.46
C ALA A 221 -21.47 14.48 9.03
N GLN A 222 -20.64 15.43 8.58
CA GLN A 222 -21.07 16.75 8.07
C GLN A 222 -21.03 16.86 6.54
N GLY A 223 -20.65 15.79 5.83
CA GLY A 223 -20.51 15.78 4.37
C GLY A 223 -19.10 16.13 3.88
N GLU A 224 -18.09 15.99 4.74
CA GLU A 224 -16.67 16.32 4.52
C GLU A 224 -16.04 15.59 3.34
N LEU A 225 -16.60 14.45 2.93
CA LEU A 225 -16.14 13.70 1.77
C LEU A 225 -16.65 14.26 0.44
N GLY A 226 -17.66 15.14 0.46
CA GLY A 226 -18.13 15.85 -0.74
C GLY A 226 -18.79 14.98 -1.79
N ASN A 227 -19.19 13.75 -1.43
CA ASN A 227 -19.72 12.73 -2.35
C ASN A 227 -21.27 12.71 -2.40
N GLY A 228 -21.93 13.72 -1.85
CA GLY A 228 -23.40 13.81 -1.79
C GLY A 228 -24.03 13.00 -0.66
N THR A 229 -23.25 12.42 0.24
CA THR A 229 -23.73 11.62 1.37
C THR A 229 -23.18 12.13 2.70
N THR A 230 -23.69 11.59 3.80
CA THR A 230 -23.12 11.75 5.17
C THR A 230 -22.60 10.43 5.74
N THR A 231 -22.32 9.46 4.87
CA THR A 231 -21.82 8.14 5.27
C THR A 231 -20.30 8.10 5.18
N SER A 232 -19.65 7.76 6.30
CA SER A 232 -18.20 7.56 6.37
C SER A 232 -17.73 6.46 5.42
N SER A 233 -16.50 6.55 4.93
CA SER A 233 -15.93 5.56 4.01
C SER A 233 -14.54 5.12 4.44
N THR A 234 -14.29 3.82 4.50
CA THR A 234 -12.95 3.25 4.79
C THR A 234 -12.06 3.18 3.55
N THR A 235 -12.55 3.62 2.39
CA THR A 235 -11.82 3.65 1.12
C THR A 235 -12.06 4.98 0.39
N PRO A 236 -11.12 5.44 -0.46
CA PRO A 236 -11.30 6.69 -1.20
C PRO A 236 -12.58 6.69 -2.05
N VAL A 237 -13.43 7.70 -1.85
CA VAL A 237 -14.61 7.98 -2.69
C VAL A 237 -14.41 9.27 -3.46
N ALA A 238 -14.88 9.31 -4.71
CA ALA A 238 -14.75 10.49 -5.55
C ALA A 238 -15.62 11.63 -5.01
N VAL A 239 -15.07 12.84 -5.03
CA VAL A 239 -15.83 14.07 -4.75
C VAL A 239 -16.79 14.34 -5.92
N SER A 240 -18.03 14.69 -5.60
CA SER A 240 -19.10 14.91 -6.58
C SER A 240 -18.91 16.18 -7.41
N GLY A 241 -19.61 16.25 -8.55
CA GLY A 241 -19.71 17.47 -9.37
C GLY A 241 -18.72 17.58 -10.53
N GLY A 242 -17.83 16.60 -10.71
CA GLY A 242 -16.92 16.54 -11.86
C GLY A 242 -15.91 17.70 -11.93
N LEU A 243 -15.64 18.33 -10.79
CA LEU A 243 -14.66 19.40 -10.67
C LEU A 243 -13.23 18.84 -10.74
N THR A 244 -12.31 19.66 -11.26
CA THR A 244 -10.87 19.39 -11.18
C THR A 244 -10.22 20.39 -10.25
N PHE A 245 -9.36 19.90 -9.37
CA PHE A 245 -8.68 20.67 -8.35
C PHE A 245 -7.17 20.67 -8.62
N ALA A 246 -6.55 21.83 -8.43
CA ALA A 246 -5.10 21.95 -8.36
C ALA A 246 -4.59 21.55 -6.96
N ALA A 247 -5.38 21.85 -5.91
CA ALA A 247 -5.10 21.45 -4.54
C ALA A 247 -6.40 21.31 -3.74
N VAL A 248 -6.34 20.49 -2.69
CA VAL A 248 -7.38 20.31 -1.67
C VAL A 248 -6.76 20.47 -0.28
N SER A 249 -7.53 21.03 0.66
CA SER A 249 -7.17 21.23 2.05
C SER A 249 -8.31 20.70 2.93
N ALA A 250 -8.01 19.66 3.70
CA ALA A 250 -8.92 19.11 4.71
C ALA A 250 -8.76 19.90 6.01
N GLY A 251 -9.85 20.45 6.53
CA GLY A 251 -9.93 21.12 7.82
C GLY A 251 -10.43 20.16 8.92
N PHE A 252 -11.16 20.71 9.90
CA PHE A 252 -11.64 19.90 11.02
C PHE A 252 -12.83 19.02 10.64
N TYR A 253 -13.93 19.63 10.19
CA TYR A 253 -15.13 18.94 9.69
C TYR A 253 -15.57 19.48 8.33
N PHE A 254 -14.65 19.99 7.52
CA PHE A 254 -14.96 20.48 6.18
C PHE A 254 -13.70 20.42 5.30
N THR A 255 -13.89 20.52 4.00
CA THR A 255 -12.82 20.53 3.00
C THR A 255 -13.00 21.71 2.07
N CYS A 256 -11.89 22.32 1.67
CA CYS A 256 -11.86 23.29 0.59
C CYS A 256 -10.87 22.86 -0.48
N GLY A 257 -11.13 23.22 -1.73
CA GLY A 257 -10.23 22.99 -2.85
C GLY A 257 -10.23 24.18 -3.80
N VAL A 258 -9.12 24.33 -4.51
CA VAL A 258 -8.95 25.36 -5.54
C VAL A 258 -8.77 24.69 -6.90
N THR A 259 -9.52 25.16 -7.91
CA THR A 259 -9.39 24.66 -9.28
C THR A 259 -8.12 25.22 -9.96
N PRO A 260 -7.67 24.64 -11.09
CA PRO A 260 -6.58 25.24 -11.87
C PRO A 260 -6.83 26.67 -12.36
N SER A 261 -8.10 27.08 -12.49
CA SER A 261 -8.49 28.46 -12.81
C SER A 261 -8.54 29.39 -11.59
N GLY A 262 -8.27 28.87 -10.40
CA GLY A 262 -8.26 29.62 -9.14
C GLY A 262 -9.61 29.75 -8.46
N ALA A 263 -10.68 29.12 -8.97
CA ALA A 263 -11.97 29.13 -8.29
C ALA A 263 -11.91 28.23 -7.04
N ALA A 264 -12.35 28.73 -5.89
CA ALA A 264 -12.42 27.94 -4.67
C ALA A 264 -13.81 27.33 -4.46
N TYR A 265 -13.83 26.08 -4.01
CA TYR A 265 -15.03 25.36 -3.62
C TYR A 265 -14.80 24.72 -2.25
N CYS A 266 -15.82 24.74 -1.39
CA CYS A 266 -15.78 24.10 -0.08
C CYS A 266 -17.00 23.19 0.13
N TRP A 267 -16.88 22.20 1.01
CA TRP A 267 -17.97 21.30 1.41
C TRP A 267 -17.73 20.74 2.82
N GLY A 268 -18.76 20.18 3.44
CA GLY A 268 -18.76 19.71 4.83
C GLY A 268 -19.50 20.68 5.76
N ASP A 269 -19.00 20.79 6.98
CA ASP A 269 -19.51 21.69 8.02
C ASP A 269 -19.45 23.15 7.61
N ASN A 270 -20.45 23.91 8.04
CA ASN A 270 -20.60 25.33 7.73
C ASN A 270 -21.21 26.11 8.91
N ALA A 271 -21.10 25.60 10.14
CA ALA A 271 -21.76 26.21 11.30
C ALA A 271 -21.29 27.65 11.58
N GLN A 272 -20.04 27.98 11.23
CA GLN A 272 -19.45 29.32 11.35
C GLN A 272 -19.26 30.02 9.99
N GLY A 273 -19.74 29.44 8.89
CA GLY A 273 -19.52 29.99 7.55
C GLY A 273 -18.20 29.57 6.90
N GLU A 274 -17.62 28.44 7.34
CA GLU A 274 -16.38 27.81 6.86
C GLU A 274 -16.34 27.64 5.33
N LEU A 275 -17.52 27.50 4.69
CA LEU A 275 -17.65 27.33 3.25
C LEU A 275 -17.61 28.65 2.47
N GLY A 276 -17.73 29.81 3.13
CA GLY A 276 -17.56 31.13 2.51
C GLY A 276 -18.61 31.48 1.45
N ASN A 277 -19.73 30.76 1.41
CA ASN A 277 -20.80 30.91 0.43
C ASN A 277 -21.91 31.88 0.89
N GLY A 278 -21.75 32.51 2.06
CA GLY A 278 -22.73 33.42 2.65
C GLY A 278 -23.87 32.74 3.39
N THR A 279 -23.77 31.44 3.68
CA THR A 279 -24.73 30.69 4.48
C THR A 279 -24.05 30.06 5.69
N THR A 280 -24.85 29.45 6.57
CA THR A 280 -24.38 28.59 7.67
C THR A 280 -24.90 27.16 7.52
N THR A 281 -25.19 26.75 6.28
CA THR A 281 -25.75 25.43 5.97
C THR A 281 -24.66 24.51 5.47
N ASN A 282 -24.51 23.36 6.12
CA ASN A 282 -23.58 22.30 5.73
C ASN A 282 -23.89 21.82 4.31
N SER A 283 -22.86 21.37 3.59
CA SER A 283 -23.02 20.92 2.20
C SER A 283 -22.31 19.60 1.98
N THR A 284 -23.04 18.57 1.54
CA THR A 284 -22.45 17.27 1.20
C THR A 284 -21.80 17.22 -0.19
N THR A 285 -21.81 18.35 -0.92
CA THR A 285 -21.19 18.50 -2.23
C THR A 285 -20.46 19.84 -2.33
N PRO A 286 -19.41 19.97 -3.16
CA PRO A 286 -18.69 21.23 -3.34
C PRO A 286 -19.60 22.41 -3.70
N VAL A 287 -19.50 23.50 -2.95
CA VAL A 287 -20.17 24.78 -3.22
C VAL A 287 -19.13 25.86 -3.47
N ALA A 288 -19.42 26.76 -4.42
CA ALA A 288 -18.49 27.83 -4.75
C ALA A 288 -18.36 28.84 -3.61
N VAL A 289 -17.13 29.21 -3.28
CA VAL A 289 -16.84 30.32 -2.39
C VAL A 289 -17.30 31.63 -3.05
N SER A 290 -17.95 32.50 -2.29
CA SER A 290 -18.53 33.72 -2.83
C SER A 290 -17.51 34.83 -3.09
N GLY A 291 -17.89 35.82 -3.90
CA GLY A 291 -17.11 37.04 -4.12
C GLY A 291 -16.29 37.06 -5.42
N GLY A 292 -16.28 35.97 -6.19
CA GLY A 292 -15.60 35.93 -7.49
C GLY A 292 -14.08 36.10 -7.42
N LEU A 293 -13.50 35.78 -6.26
CA LEU A 293 -12.06 35.81 -6.05
C LEU A 293 -11.39 34.63 -6.73
N THR A 294 -10.14 34.83 -7.15
CA THR A 294 -9.27 33.76 -7.65
C THR A 294 -8.13 33.54 -6.68
N PHE A 295 -7.84 32.27 -6.40
CA PHE A 295 -6.84 31.86 -5.43
C PHE A 295 -5.77 30.99 -6.08
N VAL A 296 -4.53 31.10 -5.62
CA VAL A 296 -3.44 30.16 -5.95
C VAL A 296 -3.33 29.06 -4.90
N ALA A 297 -3.80 29.32 -3.68
CA ALA A 297 -3.83 28.37 -2.58
C ALA A 297 -5.00 28.67 -1.64
N VAL A 298 -5.53 27.63 -1.02
CA VAL A 298 -6.52 27.70 0.07
C VAL A 298 -6.06 26.81 1.22
N SER A 299 -6.31 27.23 2.45
CA SER A 299 -5.98 26.52 3.67
C SER A 299 -7.21 26.50 4.58
N ALA A 300 -7.70 25.30 4.86
CA ALA A 300 -8.80 25.04 5.78
C ALA A 300 -8.23 24.79 7.19
N GLY A 301 -8.68 25.57 8.16
CA GLY A 301 -8.35 25.42 9.58
C GLY A 301 -9.45 24.71 10.37
N ASP A 302 -9.56 25.06 11.65
CA ASP A 302 -10.52 24.41 12.55
C ASP A 302 -11.97 24.80 12.25
N ALA A 303 -12.24 26.10 12.19
CA ALA A 303 -13.56 26.69 11.90
C ALA A 303 -13.47 27.89 10.95
N HIS A 304 -12.36 28.02 10.22
CA HIS A 304 -12.14 29.11 9.27
C HIS A 304 -11.31 28.63 8.09
N THR A 305 -11.38 29.38 6.99
CA THR A 305 -10.59 29.13 5.79
C THR A 305 -9.94 30.41 5.35
N CYS A 306 -8.70 30.31 4.87
CA CYS A 306 -8.01 31.41 4.22
C CYS A 306 -7.58 31.02 2.80
N GLY A 307 -7.53 31.99 1.90
CA GLY A 307 -7.04 31.82 0.54
C GLY A 307 -6.13 32.98 0.15
N VAL A 308 -5.11 32.68 -0.65
CA VAL A 308 -4.17 33.67 -1.19
C VAL A 308 -4.42 33.82 -2.68
N THR A 309 -4.58 35.06 -3.12
CA THR A 309 -4.78 35.41 -4.54
C THR A 309 -3.45 35.41 -5.31
N PRO A 310 -3.46 35.38 -6.66
CA PRO A 310 -2.23 35.48 -7.46
C PRO A 310 -1.40 36.74 -7.21
N SER A 311 -2.01 37.83 -6.75
CA SER A 311 -1.31 39.07 -6.37
C SER A 311 -0.75 39.03 -4.94
N GLY A 312 -0.94 37.92 -4.23
CA GLY A 312 -0.50 37.73 -2.85
C GLY A 312 -1.40 38.36 -1.80
N ALA A 313 -2.56 38.93 -2.16
CA ALA A 313 -3.55 39.36 -1.18
C ALA A 313 -4.24 38.13 -0.55
N ALA A 314 -4.39 38.12 0.77
CA ALA A 314 -5.08 37.06 1.50
C ALA A 314 -6.50 37.46 1.90
N TYR A 315 -7.40 36.48 1.85
CA TYR A 315 -8.78 36.60 2.30
C TYR A 315 -9.12 35.43 3.19
N CYS A 316 -9.78 35.68 4.32
CA CYS A 316 -10.23 34.65 5.25
C CYS A 316 -11.74 34.73 5.46
N TRP A 317 -12.37 33.61 5.83
CA TRP A 317 -13.79 33.52 6.19
C TRP A 317 -14.03 32.39 7.19
N GLY A 318 -15.22 32.37 7.79
CA GLY A 318 -15.60 31.46 8.86
C GLY A 318 -15.54 32.11 10.24
N GLY A 319 -15.33 31.27 11.26
CA GLY A 319 -15.20 31.64 12.66
C GLY A 319 -14.05 32.64 12.89
N ASN A 320 -14.29 33.58 13.80
CA ASN A 320 -13.36 34.67 14.10
C ASN A 320 -13.27 35.00 15.60
N GLY A 321 -13.62 34.05 16.47
CA GLY A 321 -13.71 34.30 17.92
C GLY A 321 -12.39 34.75 18.56
N TYR A 322 -11.26 34.40 17.94
CA TYR A 322 -9.90 34.71 18.36
C TYR A 322 -9.18 35.68 17.42
N GLY A 323 -9.85 36.21 16.39
CA GLY A 323 -9.24 37.09 15.39
C GLY A 323 -8.58 36.35 14.22
N GLU A 324 -8.96 35.09 13.99
CA GLU A 324 -8.44 34.18 12.95
C GLU A 324 -8.50 34.79 11.55
N LEU A 325 -9.48 35.67 11.28
CA LEU A 325 -9.65 36.29 9.97
C LEU A 325 -8.65 37.44 9.71
N GLY A 326 -7.92 37.89 10.73
CA GLY A 326 -6.88 38.91 10.59
C GLY A 326 -7.37 40.27 10.07
N ASN A 327 -8.67 40.55 10.15
CA ASN A 327 -9.29 41.76 9.61
C ASN A 327 -9.47 42.88 10.66
N GLY A 328 -8.88 42.73 11.85
CA GLY A 328 -9.01 43.69 12.96
C GLY A 328 -10.31 43.57 13.76
N THR A 329 -11.07 42.48 13.57
CA THR A 329 -12.30 42.20 14.31
C THR A 329 -12.28 40.79 14.90
N THR A 330 -13.25 40.49 15.76
CA THR A 330 -13.54 39.12 16.25
C THR A 330 -14.92 38.64 15.79
N THR A 331 -15.46 39.25 14.73
CA THR A 331 -16.78 38.90 14.18
C THR A 331 -16.62 37.87 13.07
N THR A 332 -17.33 36.75 13.20
CA THR A 332 -17.46 35.71 12.16
C THR A 332 -17.87 36.32 10.83
N SER A 333 -17.29 35.83 9.73
CA SER A 333 -17.65 36.25 8.37
C SER A 333 -18.04 35.07 7.51
N LEU A 334 -19.28 35.06 7.02
CA LEU A 334 -19.78 34.00 6.14
C LEU A 334 -19.28 34.11 4.69
N ARG A 335 -18.48 35.13 4.39
CA ARG A 335 -17.91 35.42 3.07
C ARG A 335 -16.44 35.84 3.23
N PRO A 336 -15.60 35.66 2.20
CA PRO A 336 -14.21 36.13 2.24
C PRO A 336 -14.09 37.61 2.58
N VAL A 337 -13.28 37.91 3.59
CA VAL A 337 -12.88 39.27 3.97
C VAL A 337 -11.37 39.41 3.86
N ALA A 338 -10.91 40.57 3.41
CA ALA A 338 -9.49 40.82 3.25
C ALA A 338 -8.77 40.79 4.60
N VAL A 339 -7.61 40.14 4.65
CA VAL A 339 -6.70 40.22 5.78
C VAL A 339 -6.09 41.63 5.81
N SER A 340 -6.07 42.26 6.98
CA SER A 340 -5.56 43.62 7.17
C SER A 340 -4.03 43.65 7.25
N GLY A 341 -3.45 44.86 7.13
CA GLY A 341 -2.02 45.08 7.40
C GLY A 341 -1.11 45.18 6.17
N GLY A 342 -1.66 45.13 4.95
CA GLY A 342 -0.90 45.40 3.72
C GLY A 342 0.18 44.37 3.38
N LEU A 343 0.04 43.15 3.90
CA LEU A 343 0.98 42.05 3.66
C LEU A 343 0.76 41.41 2.28
N THR A 344 1.84 40.84 1.74
CA THR A 344 1.81 40.02 0.51
C THR A 344 2.27 38.61 0.88
N PHE A 345 1.43 37.62 0.58
CA PHE A 345 1.66 36.22 0.88
C PHE A 345 2.08 35.46 -0.38
N GLY A 346 3.08 34.59 -0.25
CA GLY A 346 3.50 33.68 -1.32
C GLY A 346 2.72 32.36 -1.28
N PRO A 347 2.60 31.66 -2.43
CA PRO A 347 2.07 30.30 -2.49
C PRO A 347 3.03 29.27 -1.87
#